data_AF-A0A940NXY5-F1
#
_entry.id   AF-A0A940NXY5-F1
#
_cell.length_a   1.000
_cell.length_b   1.000
_cell.length_c   1.000
_cell.angle_alpha   90.00
_cell.angle_beta   90.00
_cell.angle_gamma   90.00
#
_symmetry.space_group_name_H-M   'P 1'
#
loop_
_entity.id
_entity.type
_entity.pdbx_description
1 polymer ?
#
loop_
_entity_poly.entity_id
_entity_poly.type
_entity_poly.pdbx_seq_one_letter_code
_entity_poly.pdbx_strand_id
1 'polypeptide(L)'
;MAIHFAPPALSDRKAVCDAAAYAKAVENDASFVNLYLLRTKYGTEIAFSEKSLLRRYSDGLRAGTYGFPLGEGDLRTAVRLLYADADERNLPLRLSLLTKSQCNLLAAAFPDCFTFTCAEKYTEYLYLRDN
;
A
#
# COMPACT_ATOMS: atom_id res chain seq x y z
N MET A 1 18.36 -2.70 -5.96
CA MET A 1 17.71 -2.94 -7.27
C MET A 1 16.50 -2.03 -7.28
N ALA A 2 16.43 -1.06 -8.20
CA ALA A 2 15.43 0.01 -8.15
C ALA A 2 14.03 -0.53 -8.47
N ILE A 3 13.03 -0.13 -7.69
CA ILE A 3 11.62 -0.50 -7.93
C ILE A 3 11.08 0.40 -9.04
N HIS A 4 10.51 -0.20 -10.08
CA HIS A 4 9.87 0.57 -11.14
C HIS A 4 8.40 0.83 -10.79
N PHE A 5 8.13 2.02 -10.26
CA PHE A 5 6.78 2.52 -10.04
C PHE A 5 6.25 3.20 -11.31
N ALA A 6 5.00 2.89 -11.67
CA ALA A 6 4.28 3.53 -12.77
C ALA A 6 2.80 3.73 -12.42
N PRO A 7 2.11 4.70 -13.03
CA PRO A 7 0.67 4.86 -12.84
C PRO A 7 -0.07 3.57 -13.24
N PRO A 8 -1.09 3.12 -12.47
CA PRO A 8 -1.84 1.91 -12.79
C PRO A 8 -2.55 2.04 -14.15
N ALA A 9 -2.42 0.99 -14.97
CA ALA A 9 -3.08 0.83 -16.25
C ALA A 9 -4.21 -0.21 -16.16
N LEU A 10 -5.10 -0.24 -17.17
CA LEU A 10 -6.19 -1.22 -17.24
C LEU A 10 -5.67 -2.67 -17.30
N SER A 11 -4.50 -2.89 -17.89
CA SER A 11 -3.82 -4.18 -17.95
C SER A 11 -3.47 -4.74 -16.57
N ASP A 12 -3.28 -3.87 -15.56
CA ASP A 12 -2.85 -4.27 -14.22
C ASP A 12 -3.99 -4.81 -13.37
N ARG A 13 -5.25 -4.68 -13.85
CA ARG A 13 -6.45 -5.07 -13.11
C ARG A 13 -6.34 -6.45 -12.51
N LYS A 14 -5.95 -7.45 -13.31
CA LYS A 14 -5.90 -8.84 -12.84
C LYS A 14 -4.87 -8.97 -11.71
N ALA A 15 -3.65 -8.49 -11.91
CA ALA A 15 -2.57 -8.62 -10.94
C ALA A 15 -2.87 -7.87 -9.63
N VAL A 16 -3.46 -6.67 -9.70
CA VAL A 16 -3.90 -5.93 -8.51
C VAL A 16 -5.00 -6.69 -7.76
N CYS A 17 -6.03 -7.17 -8.47
CA CYS A 17 -7.11 -7.93 -7.85
C CYS A 17 -6.63 -9.24 -7.22
N ASP A 18 -5.72 -9.96 -7.89
CA ASP A 18 -5.15 -11.19 -7.34
C ASP A 18 -4.37 -10.89 -6.04
N ALA A 19 -3.49 -9.87 -6.05
CA ALA A 19 -2.73 -9.48 -4.86
C ALA A 19 -3.62 -9.06 -3.68
N ALA A 20 -4.67 -8.28 -3.95
CA ALA A 20 -5.66 -7.90 -2.95
C ALA A 20 -6.42 -9.13 -2.40
N ALA A 21 -6.81 -10.07 -3.27
CA ALA A 21 -7.51 -11.29 -2.88
C ALA A 21 -6.62 -12.19 -2.01
N TYR A 22 -5.35 -12.38 -2.36
CA TYR A 22 -4.39 -13.14 -1.55
C TYR A 22 -4.20 -12.52 -0.15
N ALA A 23 -4.09 -11.19 -0.08
CA ALA A 23 -4.01 -10.46 1.18
C ALA A 23 -5.34 -10.45 1.97
N LYS A 24 -6.44 -10.95 1.39
CA LYS A 24 -7.81 -10.80 1.90
C LYS A 24 -8.14 -9.33 2.23
N ALA A 25 -7.61 -8.43 1.41
CA ALA A 25 -7.78 -7.00 1.58
C ALA A 25 -9.25 -6.63 1.34
N VAL A 26 -9.79 -5.84 2.26
CA VAL A 26 -11.16 -5.30 2.21
C VAL A 26 -11.16 -3.77 2.17
N GLU A 27 -9.98 -3.17 2.28
CA GLU A 27 -9.77 -1.74 2.35
C GLU A 27 -10.00 -1.08 0.98
N ASN A 28 -10.47 0.17 0.98
CA ASN A 28 -10.79 0.86 -0.27
C ASN A 28 -9.55 1.09 -1.15
N ASP A 29 -8.37 1.20 -0.55
CA ASP A 29 -7.11 1.48 -1.23
C ASP A 29 -6.46 0.23 -1.85
N ALA A 30 -7.03 -0.96 -1.59
CA ALA A 30 -6.73 -2.19 -2.32
C ALA A 30 -7.59 -2.36 -3.58
N SER A 31 -8.66 -1.57 -3.73
CA SER A 31 -9.53 -1.63 -4.91
C SER A 31 -8.81 -1.13 -6.17
N PHE A 32 -8.73 -1.98 -7.19
CA PHE A 32 -8.18 -1.59 -8.50
C PHE A 32 -8.91 -0.38 -9.09
N VAL A 33 -10.23 -0.30 -8.93
CA VAL A 33 -11.04 0.81 -9.46
C VAL A 33 -10.64 2.12 -8.81
N ASN A 34 -10.43 2.14 -7.49
CA ASN A 34 -9.99 3.34 -6.79
C ASN A 34 -8.56 3.73 -7.16
N LEU A 35 -7.64 2.75 -7.20
CA LEU A 35 -6.26 2.98 -7.63
C LEU A 35 -6.21 3.57 -9.04
N TYR A 36 -7.00 3.02 -9.98
CA TYR A 36 -7.04 3.48 -11.37
C TYR A 36 -7.72 4.85 -11.51
N LEU A 37 -8.96 5.02 -11.02
CA LEU A 37 -9.73 6.25 -11.23
C LEU A 37 -9.13 7.46 -10.50
N LEU A 38 -8.53 7.24 -9.32
CA LEU A 38 -7.98 8.33 -8.51
C LEU A 38 -6.48 8.54 -8.72
N ARG A 39 -5.85 7.82 -9.68
CA ARG A 39 -4.39 7.89 -9.90
C ARG A 39 -3.87 9.29 -10.14
N THR A 40 -4.59 10.10 -10.91
CA THR A 40 -4.19 11.49 -11.18
C THR A 40 -4.34 12.36 -9.93
N LYS A 41 -5.37 12.13 -9.11
CA LYS A 41 -5.64 12.94 -7.91
C LYS A 41 -4.60 12.76 -6.81
N TYR A 42 -4.08 11.53 -6.65
CA TYR A 42 -3.12 11.20 -5.59
C TYR A 42 -1.70 10.93 -6.10
N GLY A 43 -1.49 11.09 -7.41
CA GLY A 43 -0.26 10.66 -8.06
C GLY A 43 0.06 9.20 -7.73
N THR A 44 -0.96 8.33 -7.81
CA THR A 44 -0.85 6.91 -7.45
C THR A 44 -0.01 6.19 -8.49
N GLU A 45 1.01 5.50 -8.02
CA GLU A 45 1.83 4.60 -8.81
C GLU A 45 1.87 3.23 -8.14
N ILE A 46 2.00 2.19 -8.95
CA ILE A 46 2.11 0.81 -8.50
C ILE A 46 3.39 0.16 -9.03
N ALA A 47 3.85 -0.85 -8.31
CA ALA A 47 4.92 -1.74 -8.74
C ALA A 47 4.61 -3.15 -8.27
N PHE A 48 5.05 -4.15 -9.03
CA PHE A 48 4.99 -5.55 -8.63
C PHE A 48 6.41 -6.05 -8.37
N SER A 49 6.69 -6.50 -7.16
CA SER A 49 8.00 -7.04 -6.79
C SER A 49 7.81 -8.21 -5.83
N GLU A 50 8.52 -9.32 -6.07
CA GLU A 50 8.52 -10.50 -5.19
C GLU A 50 7.11 -10.94 -4.72
N LYS A 51 6.17 -11.07 -5.65
CA LYS A 51 4.75 -11.41 -5.39
C LYS A 51 3.99 -10.40 -4.52
N SER A 52 4.52 -9.20 -4.35
CA SER A 52 3.89 -8.08 -3.65
C SER A 52 3.51 -6.98 -4.63
N LEU A 53 2.28 -6.50 -4.51
CA LEU A 53 1.83 -5.21 -5.01
C LEU A 53 2.29 -4.13 -4.04
N LEU A 54 3.09 -3.20 -4.55
CA LEU A 54 3.56 -2.01 -3.87
C LEU A 54 2.85 -0.79 -4.46
N ARG A 55 2.53 0.17 -3.59
CA ARG A 55 1.73 1.35 -3.95
C ARG A 55 2.42 2.59 -3.39
N ARG A 56 2.53 3.64 -4.20
CA ARG A 56 3.16 4.91 -3.84
C ARG A 56 2.23 6.06 -4.21
N TYR A 57 2.26 7.11 -3.39
CA TYR A 57 1.47 8.33 -3.61
C TYR A 57 2.42 9.53 -3.70
N SER A 58 2.28 10.31 -4.77
CA SER A 58 3.14 11.47 -5.03
C SER A 58 2.43 12.81 -4.89
N ASP A 59 1.11 12.81 -4.66
CA ASP A 59 0.31 14.04 -4.54
C ASP A 59 -0.68 14.00 -3.35
N GLY A 60 -1.20 15.17 -3.00
CA GLY A 60 -2.18 15.41 -1.95
C GLY A 60 -1.61 15.18 -0.54
N LEU A 61 -2.53 14.95 0.41
CA LEU A 61 -2.18 14.76 1.83
C LEU A 61 -1.31 13.53 2.12
N ARG A 62 -1.09 12.66 1.12
CA ARG A 62 -0.34 11.40 1.24
C ARG A 62 0.94 11.42 0.39
N ALA A 63 1.30 12.56 -0.19
CA ALA A 63 2.51 12.69 -0.99
C ALA A 63 3.75 12.21 -0.22
N GLY A 64 4.55 11.36 -0.86
CA GLY A 64 5.76 10.78 -0.25
C GLY A 64 5.50 9.60 0.67
N THR A 65 4.30 9.01 0.63
CA THR A 65 3.97 7.80 1.41
C THR A 65 3.68 6.60 0.51
N TYR A 66 3.68 5.42 1.11
CA TYR A 66 3.39 4.15 0.45
C TYR A 66 2.19 3.45 1.11
N GLY A 67 1.56 2.52 0.40
CA GLY A 67 0.58 1.60 0.98
C GLY A 67 1.27 0.39 1.62
N PHE A 68 0.54 -0.34 2.46
CA PHE A 68 1.00 -1.65 2.96
C PHE A 68 1.28 -2.63 1.79
N PRO A 69 2.33 -3.46 1.81
CA PRO A 69 2.52 -4.45 0.74
C PRO A 69 1.35 -5.46 0.68
N LEU A 70 0.75 -5.67 -0.49
CA LEU A 70 -0.34 -6.65 -0.67
C LEU A 70 0.14 -7.83 -1.51
N GLY A 71 -0.28 -9.04 -1.19
CA GLY A 71 0.02 -10.25 -1.96
C GLY A 71 0.61 -11.36 -1.10
N GLU A 72 1.33 -12.27 -1.75
CA GLU A 72 1.92 -13.46 -1.12
C GLU A 72 3.40 -13.28 -0.75
N GLY A 73 3.97 -12.11 -1.01
CA GLY A 73 5.38 -11.85 -0.75
C GLY A 73 5.71 -11.72 0.74
N ASP A 74 7.00 -11.83 1.05
CA ASP A 74 7.48 -11.62 2.42
C ASP A 74 7.39 -10.14 2.80
N LEU A 75 6.72 -9.87 3.93
CA LEU A 75 6.51 -8.51 4.42
C LEU A 75 7.82 -7.78 4.69
N ARG A 76 8.84 -8.46 5.26
CA ARG A 76 10.10 -7.80 5.61
C ARG A 76 10.85 -7.39 4.36
N THR A 77 10.90 -8.25 3.35
CA THR A 77 11.54 -7.93 2.09
C THR A 77 10.83 -6.78 1.38
N ALA A 78 9.50 -6.82 1.29
CA ALA A 78 8.73 -5.74 0.69
C ALA A 78 8.93 -4.39 1.39
N VAL A 79 8.93 -4.37 2.73
CA VAL A 79 9.17 -3.13 3.50
C VAL A 79 10.61 -2.63 3.34
N ARG A 80 11.61 -3.51 3.27
CA ARG A 80 13.00 -3.12 3.00
C ARG A 80 13.18 -2.53 1.60
N LEU A 81 12.45 -3.05 0.62
CA LEU A 81 12.40 -2.48 -0.73
C LEU A 81 11.81 -1.07 -0.70
N LEU A 82 10.68 -0.87 -0.01
CA LEU A 82 10.08 0.46 0.15
C LEU A 82 10.99 1.43 0.90
N TYR A 83 11.72 0.96 1.92
CA TYR A 83 12.72 1.75 2.63
C TYR A 83 13.83 2.23 1.70
N ALA A 84 14.37 1.34 0.86
CA ALA A 84 15.41 1.70 -0.10
C ALA A 84 14.91 2.74 -1.13
N ASP A 85 13.69 2.59 -1.66
CA ASP A 85 13.09 3.59 -2.56
C ASP A 85 12.89 4.95 -1.87
N ALA A 86 12.49 4.95 -0.59
CA ALA A 86 12.33 6.18 0.18
C ALA A 86 13.68 6.88 0.45
N ASP A 87 14.71 6.10 0.81
CA ASP A 87 16.06 6.57 1.09
C ASP A 87 16.72 7.18 -0.15
N GLU A 88 16.60 6.53 -1.31
CA GLU A 88 17.06 7.06 -2.61
C GLU A 88 16.38 8.41 -2.95
N ARG A 89 15.17 8.63 -2.44
CA ARG A 89 14.39 9.87 -2.61
C ARG A 89 14.61 10.88 -1.48
N ASN A 90 15.51 10.60 -0.54
CA ASN A 90 15.76 11.41 0.65
C ASN A 90 14.50 11.64 1.51
N LEU A 91 13.64 10.62 1.61
CA LEU A 91 12.41 10.63 2.41
C LEU A 91 12.47 9.55 3.50
N PRO A 92 11.93 9.82 4.70
CA PRO A 92 11.68 8.74 5.65
C PRO A 92 10.60 7.79 5.10
N LEU A 93 10.75 6.49 5.34
CA LEU A 93 9.68 5.53 5.01
C LEU A 93 8.41 5.85 5.80
N ARG A 94 7.33 6.14 5.08
CA ARG A 94 6.00 6.37 5.65
C ARG A 94 4.96 5.50 4.95
N LEU A 95 4.18 4.78 5.75
CA LEU A 95 3.06 3.98 5.27
C LEU A 95 1.74 4.66 5.66
N SER A 96 0.84 4.81 4.69
CA SER A 96 -0.49 5.39 4.86
C SER A 96 -1.56 4.32 4.67
N LEU A 97 -2.79 4.60 5.13
CA LEU A 97 -3.97 3.75 4.89
C LEU A 97 -3.84 2.35 5.54
N LEU A 98 -3.21 2.31 6.71
CA LEU A 98 -2.99 1.06 7.44
C LEU A 98 -4.21 0.69 8.28
N THR A 99 -4.59 -0.59 8.25
CA THR A 99 -5.49 -1.16 9.25
C THR A 99 -4.75 -1.45 10.56
N LYS A 100 -5.50 -1.62 11.65
CA LYS A 100 -4.91 -2.02 12.94
C LYS A 100 -4.15 -3.35 12.85
N SER A 101 -4.66 -4.30 12.05
CA SER A 101 -3.99 -5.58 11.81
C SER A 101 -2.64 -5.39 11.10
N GLN A 102 -2.60 -4.57 10.06
CA GLN A 102 -1.36 -4.25 9.34
C GLN A 102 -0.34 -3.53 10.26
N CYS A 103 -0.78 -2.61 11.12
CA CYS A 103 0.08 -2.01 12.13
C CYS A 103 0.69 -3.06 13.07
N ASN A 104 -0.10 -4.02 13.53
CA ASN A 104 0.40 -5.11 14.40
C ASN A 104 1.42 -6.00 13.66
N LEU A 105 1.18 -6.32 12.38
CA LEU A 105 2.12 -7.06 11.55
C LEU A 105 3.44 -6.31 11.38
N LEU A 106 3.39 -5.00 11.12
CA LEU A 106 4.57 -4.15 11.03
C LEU A 106 5.34 -4.08 12.35
N ALA A 107 4.66 -3.94 13.49
CA ALA A 107 5.30 -3.88 14.80
C ALA A 107 5.99 -5.22 15.16
N ALA A 108 5.37 -6.36 14.82
CA ALA A 108 5.97 -7.67 15.01
C ALA A 108 7.15 -7.93 14.06
N ALA A 109 7.03 -7.49 12.81
CA ALA A 109 8.10 -7.61 11.82
C ALA A 109 9.25 -6.63 12.11
N PHE A 110 8.99 -5.44 12.60
CA PHE A 110 10.00 -4.40 12.80
C PHE A 110 9.83 -3.76 14.19
N PRO A 111 10.28 -4.46 15.25
CA PRO A 111 10.19 -3.96 16.61
C PRO A 111 10.85 -2.57 16.71
N ASP A 112 10.16 -1.63 17.35
CA ASP A 112 10.62 -0.27 17.63
C ASP A 112 11.00 0.60 16.41
N CYS A 113 10.64 0.18 15.19
CA CYS A 113 10.98 0.89 13.96
C CYS A 113 9.88 1.84 13.45
N PHE A 114 8.63 1.68 13.90
CA PHE A 114 7.49 2.46 13.43
C PHE A 114 6.75 3.15 14.59
N THR A 115 6.29 4.37 14.34
CA THR A 115 5.28 5.06 15.17
C THR A 115 3.97 5.10 14.41
N PHE A 116 2.85 4.82 15.09
CA PHE A 116 1.52 4.76 14.46
C PHE A 116 0.62 5.90 14.94
N THR A 117 -0.05 6.55 13.99
CA THR A 117 -1.05 7.60 14.25
C THR A 117 -2.34 7.29 13.52
N CYS A 118 -3.49 7.59 14.13
CA CYS A 118 -4.81 7.38 13.54
C CYS A 118 -5.56 8.71 13.43
N ALA A 119 -6.40 8.85 12.39
CA ALA A 119 -7.31 9.97 12.23
C ALA A 119 -8.71 9.45 11.88
N GLU A 120 -9.66 9.60 12.81
CA GLU A 120 -11.01 9.01 12.75
C GLU A 120 -11.78 9.40 11.49
N LYS A 121 -11.56 10.61 10.97
CA LYS A 121 -12.20 11.09 9.73
C LYS A 121 -11.82 10.30 8.46
N TYR A 122 -10.83 9.42 8.53
CA TYR A 122 -10.39 8.56 7.43
C TYR A 122 -10.69 7.08 7.68
N THR A 123 -11.48 6.76 8.71
CA THR A 123 -11.91 5.39 8.98
C THR A 123 -12.91 4.93 7.92
N GLU A 124 -12.74 3.68 7.49
CA GLU A 124 -13.63 3.02 6.55
C GLU A 124 -14.76 2.29 7.29
N TYR A 125 -15.92 2.21 6.64
CA TYR A 125 -17.09 1.52 7.17
C TYR A 125 -17.29 0.22 6.41
N LEU A 126 -17.23 -0.89 7.13
CA LEU A 126 -17.52 -2.22 6.61
C LEU A 126 -18.90 -2.64 7.10
N TYR A 127 -19.75 -3.07 6.17
CA TYR A 127 -21.10 -3.54 6.45
C TYR A 127 -21.19 -5.01 6.09
N LEU A 128 -21.91 -5.77 6.92
CA LEU A 128 -22.30 -7.13 6.57
C LEU A 128 -23.32 -7.05 5.42
N ARG A 129 -23.12 -7.90 4.41
CA ARG A 129 -24.11 -8.12 3.37
C ARG A 129 -24.86 -9.40 3.72
N ASP A 130 -26.19 -9.34 3.70
CA ASP A 130 -27.02 -10.54 3.78
C ASP A 130 -26.85 -11.38 2.50
N ASN A 131 -26.77 -12.70 2.67
CA ASN A 131 -26.69 -13.65 1.55
C ASN A 131 -28.02 -13.76 0.81
#